data_AF-A0A941EQI4-F1
#
_entry.id   AF-A0A941EQI4-F1
#
_cell.length_a   1.000
_cell.length_b   1.000
_cell.length_c   1.000
_cell.angle_alpha   90.00
_cell.angle_beta   90.00
_cell.angle_gamma   90.00
#
_symmetry.space_group_name_H-M   'P 1'
#
loop_
_entity.id
_entity.type
_entity.pdbx_description
1 polymer ?
#
loop_
_entity_poly.entity_id
_entity_poly.type
_entity_poly.pdbx_seq_one_letter_code
_entity_poly.pdbx_strand_id
1 'polypeptide(L)'
;MSGPHGLRLRRCVRLDFGDEPLSGTQAPGGEGDRAAARTLYHRDLLRPHGLETGLDTAALKTPGPSYGEMGRTLLEAAVSPDEPVDLLVLAYAVPDLEPGRATATYLSHLCPGRPMAFAISDQGTAAAFTGLKLIGEYARSGDTRRAVLLILEQPTLPYDPGVPVTLPAAAAGVALVLEAPESHVRADADADMDTDVDAAELTLRLTSVSVEPGVAEPEPPRASDGTSVLLGAGFTPDETRPYTGVWWQLLGLLSTRDDVLLADFEPVSQSVCLAEFRART
;
A
#
# COMPACT_ATOMS: atom_id res chain seq x y z
N MET A 1 13.75 6.20 -28.35
CA MET A 1 13.94 6.94 -27.09
C MET A 1 12.58 7.52 -26.70
N SER A 2 11.80 6.81 -25.88
CA SER A 2 10.58 7.37 -25.29
C SER A 2 10.97 8.27 -24.12
N GLY A 3 10.37 9.47 -24.04
CA GLY A 3 10.53 10.35 -22.89
C GLY A 3 9.97 9.73 -21.61
N PRO A 4 10.31 10.27 -20.43
CA PRO A 4 9.76 9.80 -19.16
C PRO A 4 8.27 10.16 -19.09
N HIS A 5 7.40 9.19 -19.34
CA HIS A 5 5.99 9.29 -18.97
C HIS A 5 5.88 8.95 -17.47
N GLY A 6 6.13 9.96 -16.63
CA GLY A 6 6.14 9.80 -15.17
C GLY A 6 4.73 9.85 -14.58
N LEU A 7 4.41 8.95 -13.67
CA LEU A 7 3.21 9.05 -12.82
C LEU A 7 3.35 10.19 -11.83
N ARG A 8 2.41 11.14 -11.83
CA ARG A 8 2.31 12.22 -10.84
C ARG A 8 1.58 11.74 -9.60
N LEU A 9 2.18 11.84 -8.43
CA LEU A 9 1.46 11.68 -7.16
C LEU A 9 0.63 12.94 -6.89
N ARG A 10 -0.69 12.79 -6.84
CA ARG A 10 -1.68 13.86 -6.60
C ARG A 10 -1.98 14.06 -5.13
N ARG A 11 -2.16 12.95 -4.41
CA ARG A 11 -2.57 12.96 -3.01
C ARG A 11 -1.94 11.79 -2.28
N CYS A 12 -1.54 12.03 -1.04
CA CYS A 12 -1.05 11.00 -0.14
C CYS A 12 -1.80 11.15 1.19
N VAL A 13 -2.50 10.11 1.61
CA VAL A 13 -3.23 10.06 2.88
C VAL A 13 -2.64 8.93 3.71
N ARG A 14 -2.48 9.16 5.02
CA ARG A 14 -2.04 8.13 5.97
C ARG A 14 -2.94 8.17 7.20
N LEU A 15 -3.33 7.01 7.69
CA LEU A 15 -4.22 6.87 8.85
C LEU A 15 -3.70 5.79 9.79
N ASP A 16 -3.77 6.08 11.08
CA ASP A 16 -3.61 5.11 12.16
C ASP A 16 -5.01 4.66 12.58
N PHE A 17 -5.22 3.35 12.70
CA PHE A 17 -6.54 2.80 12.95
C PHE A 17 -6.70 2.22 14.36
N GLY A 18 -5.61 2.17 15.15
CA GLY A 18 -5.62 1.54 16.47
C GLY A 18 -6.02 0.06 16.42
N ASP A 19 -6.48 -0.46 17.57
CA ASP A 19 -6.74 -1.90 17.76
C ASP A 19 -8.23 -2.27 17.69
N GLU A 20 -9.12 -1.28 17.57
CA GLU A 20 -10.57 -1.48 17.59
C GLU A 20 -11.18 -1.48 16.19
N PRO A 21 -12.18 -2.33 15.91
CA PRO A 21 -12.92 -2.29 14.65
C PRO A 21 -13.56 -0.91 14.39
N LEU A 22 -13.58 -0.47 13.12
CA LEU A 22 -14.18 0.81 12.77
C LEU A 22 -15.72 0.73 12.86
N SER A 23 -16.29 1.60 13.70
CA SER A 23 -17.74 1.70 13.90
C SER A 23 -18.46 2.07 12.59
N GLY A 24 -19.48 1.29 12.19
CA GLY A 24 -20.40 1.65 11.10
C GLY A 24 -20.45 0.70 9.90
N THR A 25 -19.61 -0.34 9.85
CA THR A 25 -19.55 -1.28 8.71
C THR A 25 -20.17 -2.65 9.06
N GLN A 26 -21.45 -2.68 9.44
CA GLN A 26 -22.11 -3.96 9.74
C GLN A 26 -22.49 -4.70 8.45
N ALA A 27 -21.73 -5.75 8.12
CA ALA A 27 -22.23 -6.83 7.28
C ALA A 27 -23.40 -7.55 8.01
N PRO A 28 -24.34 -8.18 7.31
CA PRO A 28 -25.43 -8.93 7.96
C PRO A 28 -24.87 -10.09 8.80
N GLY A 29 -25.25 -10.14 10.08
CA GLY A 29 -24.77 -11.11 11.08
C GLY A 29 -24.20 -10.40 12.32
N GLY A 30 -24.51 -10.90 13.51
CA GLY A 30 -23.96 -10.30 14.74
C GLY A 30 -22.45 -10.52 14.84
N GLU A 31 -21.75 -9.69 15.64
CA GLU A 31 -20.31 -9.83 15.87
C GLU A 31 -19.92 -11.24 16.37
N GLY A 32 -20.77 -11.85 17.19
CA GLY A 32 -20.60 -13.23 17.66
C GLY A 32 -20.60 -14.26 16.53
N ASP A 33 -21.44 -14.09 15.52
CA ASP A 33 -21.49 -14.99 14.36
C ASP A 33 -20.25 -14.82 13.48
N ARG A 34 -19.77 -13.58 13.34
CA ARG A 34 -18.55 -13.24 12.58
C ARG A 34 -17.30 -13.83 13.23
N ALA A 35 -17.14 -13.70 14.55
CA ALA A 35 -16.03 -14.28 15.29
C ALA A 35 -16.01 -15.82 15.20
N ALA A 36 -17.17 -16.47 15.27
CA ALA A 36 -17.30 -17.91 15.10
C ALA A 36 -16.93 -18.36 13.68
N ALA A 37 -17.42 -17.65 12.65
CA ALA A 37 -17.08 -17.92 11.25
C ALA A 37 -15.58 -17.73 10.96
N ARG A 38 -14.97 -16.67 11.51
CA ARG A 38 -13.53 -16.41 11.43
C ARG A 38 -12.72 -17.54 12.04
N THR A 39 -13.09 -17.98 13.24
CA THR A 39 -12.45 -19.12 13.91
C THR A 39 -12.54 -20.40 13.09
N LEU A 40 -13.73 -20.69 12.54
CA LEU A 40 -13.93 -21.86 11.68
C LEU A 40 -13.06 -21.79 10.43
N TYR A 41 -13.07 -20.66 9.73
CA TYR A 41 -12.28 -20.43 8.52
C TYR A 41 -10.79 -20.66 8.75
N HIS A 42 -10.19 -19.98 9.74
CA HIS A 42 -8.75 -20.10 9.99
C HIS A 42 -8.36 -21.49 10.49
N ARG A 43 -9.19 -22.13 11.32
CA ARG A 43 -8.96 -23.52 11.73
C ARG A 43 -8.94 -24.47 10.53
N ASP A 44 -9.87 -24.31 9.60
CA ASP A 44 -9.94 -25.15 8.40
C ASP A 44 -8.81 -24.83 7.42
N LEU A 45 -8.39 -23.57 7.31
CA LEU A 45 -7.23 -23.12 6.53
C LEU A 45 -5.91 -23.73 7.05
N LEU A 46 -5.74 -23.81 8.37
CA LEU A 46 -4.52 -24.29 9.00
C LEU A 46 -4.42 -25.82 9.12
N ARG A 47 -5.57 -26.53 9.10
CA ARG A 47 -5.62 -28.00 9.26
C ARG A 47 -4.72 -28.77 8.28
N PRO A 48 -4.66 -28.46 6.97
CA PRO A 48 -3.77 -29.16 6.03
C PRO A 48 -2.28 -29.01 6.37
N HIS A 49 -1.93 -28.01 7.16
CA HIS A 49 -0.56 -27.70 7.57
C HIS A 49 -0.22 -28.18 8.99
N GLY A 50 -1.18 -28.79 9.71
CA GLY A 50 -0.99 -29.23 11.09
C GLY A 50 -0.84 -28.07 12.08
N LEU A 51 -1.29 -26.87 11.72
CA LEU A 51 -1.15 -25.64 12.52
C LEU A 51 -2.44 -25.27 13.28
N GLU A 52 -3.52 -26.06 13.13
CA GLU A 52 -4.83 -25.75 13.71
C GLU A 52 -4.85 -25.74 15.25
N THR A 53 -3.93 -26.48 15.88
CA THR A 53 -3.79 -26.50 17.34
C THR A 53 -3.05 -25.28 17.89
N GLY A 54 -2.27 -24.62 17.05
CA GLY A 54 -1.55 -23.38 17.37
C GLY A 54 -2.37 -22.11 17.09
N LEU A 55 -3.64 -22.25 16.71
CA LEU A 55 -4.50 -21.13 16.37
C LEU A 55 -4.82 -20.27 17.60
N ASP A 56 -4.46 -19.01 17.54
CA ASP A 56 -4.84 -18.00 18.53
C ASP A 56 -6.30 -17.56 18.32
N THR A 57 -7.21 -18.25 19.00
CA THR A 57 -8.63 -17.90 18.98
C THR A 57 -8.97 -16.60 19.71
N ALA A 58 -8.07 -16.06 20.56
CA ALA A 58 -8.29 -14.78 21.20
C ALA A 58 -8.08 -13.64 20.20
N ALA A 59 -6.99 -13.69 19.43
CA ALA A 59 -6.74 -12.77 18.31
C ALA A 59 -7.90 -12.74 17.30
N LEU A 60 -8.54 -13.89 17.06
CA LEU A 60 -9.70 -13.94 16.16
C LEU A 60 -11.01 -13.39 16.75
N LYS A 61 -11.13 -13.23 18.06
CA LYS A 61 -12.32 -12.63 18.68
C LYS A 61 -12.30 -11.10 18.63
N THR A 62 -11.11 -10.53 18.60
CA THR A 62 -10.87 -9.07 18.57
C THR A 62 -9.80 -8.76 17.52
N PRO A 63 -10.13 -8.87 16.22
CA PRO A 63 -9.15 -8.86 15.13
C PRO A 63 -8.60 -7.47 14.79
N GLY A 64 -9.13 -6.39 15.40
CA GLY A 64 -8.95 -5.03 14.91
C GLY A 64 -9.75 -4.74 13.63
N PRO A 65 -9.46 -3.62 12.94
CA PRO A 65 -10.15 -3.24 11.72
C PRO A 65 -9.69 -4.10 10.53
N SER A 66 -10.64 -4.57 9.71
CA SER A 66 -10.34 -5.30 8.48
C SER A 66 -9.77 -4.39 7.39
N TYR A 67 -9.06 -4.97 6.41
CA TYR A 67 -8.56 -4.20 5.27
C TYR A 67 -9.67 -3.61 4.41
N GLY A 68 -10.85 -4.23 4.41
CA GLY A 68 -12.04 -3.64 3.81
C GLY A 68 -12.51 -2.35 4.51
N GLU A 69 -12.42 -2.30 5.83
CA GLU A 69 -12.77 -1.10 6.63
C GLU A 69 -11.70 -0.02 6.47
N MET A 70 -10.43 -0.38 6.69
CA MET A 70 -9.30 0.55 6.55
C MET A 70 -9.22 1.13 5.13
N GLY A 71 -9.32 0.28 4.12
CA GLY A 71 -9.28 0.69 2.72
C GLY A 71 -10.43 1.60 2.34
N ARG A 72 -11.64 1.37 2.87
CA ARG A 72 -12.79 2.25 2.66
C ARG A 72 -12.52 3.64 3.23
N THR A 73 -12.10 3.72 4.49
CA THR A 73 -11.82 5.01 5.15
C THR A 73 -10.71 5.77 4.44
N LEU A 74 -9.67 5.08 3.97
CA LEU A 74 -8.62 5.69 3.16
C LEU A 74 -9.14 6.20 1.81
N LEU A 75 -10.00 5.45 1.11
CA LEU A 75 -10.60 5.88 -0.15
C LEU A 75 -11.48 7.13 0.04
N GLU A 76 -12.32 7.14 1.07
CA GLU A 76 -13.17 8.28 1.41
C GLU A 76 -12.35 9.54 1.73
N ALA A 77 -11.16 9.38 2.32
CA ALA A 77 -10.25 10.49 2.61
C ALA A 77 -9.38 10.91 1.42
N ALA A 78 -9.09 10.00 0.49
CA ALA A 78 -8.10 10.22 -0.56
C ALA A 78 -8.71 10.54 -1.94
N VAL A 79 -9.95 10.14 -2.23
CA VAL A 79 -10.54 10.24 -3.57
C VAL A 79 -11.86 11.01 -3.51
N SER A 80 -11.95 12.12 -4.24
CA SER A 80 -13.22 12.84 -4.37
C SER A 80 -14.24 12.00 -5.17
N PRO A 81 -15.55 12.06 -4.85
CA PRO A 81 -16.58 11.37 -5.61
C PRO A 81 -16.58 11.68 -7.13
N ASP A 82 -16.08 12.86 -7.51
CA ASP A 82 -16.02 13.33 -8.89
C ASP A 82 -14.69 12.98 -9.60
N GLU A 83 -13.77 12.29 -8.92
CA GLU A 83 -12.47 11.87 -9.45
C GLU A 83 -12.48 10.36 -9.78
N PRO A 84 -12.92 9.93 -10.98
CA PRO A 84 -12.94 8.51 -11.32
C PRO A 84 -11.52 7.91 -11.30
N VAL A 85 -11.39 6.73 -10.70
CA VAL A 85 -10.16 5.93 -10.66
C VAL A 85 -10.31 4.78 -11.65
N ASP A 86 -9.24 4.52 -12.41
CA ASP A 86 -9.20 3.45 -13.41
C ASP A 86 -8.57 2.16 -12.86
N LEU A 87 -7.65 2.31 -11.91
CA LEU A 87 -6.90 1.21 -11.30
C LEU A 87 -6.77 1.35 -9.77
N LEU A 88 -7.10 0.29 -9.03
CA LEU A 88 -6.86 0.19 -7.59
C LEU A 88 -5.95 -1.01 -7.29
N VAL A 89 -4.81 -0.74 -6.65
CA VAL A 89 -3.87 -1.75 -6.20
C VAL A 89 -3.86 -1.77 -4.68
N LEU A 90 -4.06 -2.94 -4.08
CA LEU A 90 -3.94 -3.17 -2.65
C LEU A 90 -2.62 -3.91 -2.36
N ALA A 91 -1.75 -3.34 -1.55
CA ALA A 91 -0.49 -3.97 -1.12
C ALA A 91 -0.53 -4.24 0.40
N TYR A 92 -0.16 -5.46 0.79
CA TYR A 92 -0.01 -5.85 2.19
C TYR A 92 0.98 -7.02 2.31
N ALA A 93 1.55 -7.24 3.50
CA ALA A 93 2.40 -8.39 3.78
C ALA A 93 1.74 -9.40 4.72
N VAL A 94 1.08 -8.91 5.78
CA VAL A 94 0.27 -9.75 6.69
C VAL A 94 -1.15 -9.85 6.12
N PRO A 95 -1.75 -11.05 6.00
CA PRO A 95 -3.09 -11.19 5.43
C PRO A 95 -4.17 -10.62 6.36
N ASP A 96 -5.26 -10.12 5.77
CA ASP A 96 -6.48 -9.72 6.49
C ASP A 96 -7.03 -10.91 7.31
N LEU A 97 -7.56 -10.63 8.51
CA LEU A 97 -8.18 -11.65 9.34
C LEU A 97 -9.63 -11.94 8.94
N GLU A 98 -10.26 -11.01 8.21
CA GLU A 98 -11.66 -11.12 7.81
C GLU A 98 -11.83 -12.01 6.55
N PRO A 99 -12.43 -13.21 6.69
CA PRO A 99 -12.59 -14.11 5.55
C PRO A 99 -13.79 -13.73 4.68
N GLY A 100 -13.88 -14.37 3.51
CA GLY A 100 -15.08 -14.34 2.68
C GLY A 100 -15.27 -13.07 1.84
N ARG A 101 -14.25 -12.20 1.78
CA ARG A 101 -14.27 -10.99 0.95
C ARG A 101 -12.96 -10.86 0.17
N ALA A 102 -13.07 -10.73 -1.15
CA ALA A 102 -11.95 -10.28 -1.97
C ALA A 102 -11.80 -8.76 -1.79
N THR A 103 -10.92 -8.33 -0.89
CA THR A 103 -10.84 -6.93 -0.44
C THR A 103 -10.66 -5.93 -1.58
N ALA A 104 -9.74 -6.19 -2.51
CA ALA A 104 -9.53 -5.30 -3.67
C ALA A 104 -10.79 -5.17 -4.55
N THR A 105 -11.52 -6.27 -4.79
CA THR A 105 -12.78 -6.27 -5.55
C THR A 105 -13.88 -5.51 -4.80
N TYR A 106 -13.99 -5.70 -3.49
CA TYR A 106 -14.92 -4.95 -2.65
C TYR A 106 -14.62 -3.44 -2.70
N LEU A 107 -13.36 -3.05 -2.54
CA LEU A 107 -12.94 -1.64 -2.58
C LEU A 107 -13.14 -1.01 -3.96
N SER A 108 -12.97 -1.76 -5.05
CA SER A 108 -13.33 -1.29 -6.40
C SER A 108 -14.79 -0.87 -6.50
N HIS A 109 -15.72 -1.59 -5.87
CA HIS A 109 -17.14 -1.20 -5.88
C HIS A 109 -17.45 0.07 -5.07
N LEU A 110 -16.58 0.44 -4.14
CA LEU A 110 -16.70 1.68 -3.35
C LEU A 110 -15.97 2.86 -3.99
N CYS A 111 -14.94 2.59 -4.78
CA CYS A 111 -14.09 3.60 -5.37
C CYS A 111 -14.77 4.26 -6.59
N PRO A 112 -14.77 5.60 -6.70
CA PRO A 112 -15.25 6.30 -7.90
C PRO A 112 -14.62 5.75 -9.17
N GLY A 113 -15.42 5.60 -10.25
CA GLY A 113 -14.97 4.99 -11.50
C GLY A 113 -15.06 3.45 -11.55
N ARG A 114 -15.23 2.78 -10.40
CA ARG A 114 -15.28 1.31 -10.29
C ARG A 114 -14.07 0.64 -10.96
N PRO A 115 -12.85 0.99 -10.52
CA PRO A 115 -11.60 0.64 -11.20
C PRO A 115 -11.41 -0.87 -11.36
N MET A 116 -10.58 -1.25 -12.33
CA MET A 116 -9.90 -2.56 -12.25
C MET A 116 -9.16 -2.65 -10.92
N ALA A 117 -9.23 -3.79 -10.23
CA ALA A 117 -8.58 -3.92 -8.93
C ALA A 117 -7.96 -5.28 -8.68
N PHE A 118 -6.78 -5.28 -8.05
CA PHE A 118 -6.09 -6.48 -7.61
C PHE A 118 -5.22 -6.20 -6.37
N ALA A 119 -4.79 -7.28 -5.70
CA ALA A 119 -3.92 -7.21 -4.55
C ALA A 119 -2.52 -7.74 -4.88
N ILE A 120 -1.53 -7.24 -4.16
CA ILE A 120 -0.14 -7.71 -4.12
C ILE A 120 0.14 -8.10 -2.68
N SER A 121 0.37 -9.38 -2.46
CA SER A 121 0.72 -9.96 -1.17
C SER A 121 2.02 -10.74 -1.24
N ASP A 122 2.51 -11.22 -0.10
CA ASP A 122 3.62 -12.18 0.00
C ASP A 122 4.95 -11.66 -0.59
N GLN A 123 5.13 -10.35 -0.60
CA GLN A 123 6.37 -9.69 -1.03
C GLN A 123 6.99 -8.79 0.07
N GLY A 124 6.51 -8.91 1.31
CA GLY A 124 6.98 -8.10 2.43
C GLY A 124 6.98 -6.60 2.11
N THR A 125 8.09 -5.91 2.37
CA THR A 125 8.23 -4.47 2.12
C THR A 125 8.22 -4.11 0.63
N ALA A 126 8.53 -5.08 -0.26
CA ALA A 126 8.55 -4.88 -1.70
C ALA A 126 7.15 -4.77 -2.34
N ALA A 127 6.09 -5.22 -1.65
CA ALA A 127 4.73 -5.28 -2.22
C ALA A 127 4.25 -3.94 -2.79
N ALA A 128 4.44 -2.85 -2.04
CA ALA A 128 4.04 -1.50 -2.47
C ALA A 128 4.89 -0.99 -3.65
N PHE A 129 6.19 -1.30 -3.69
CA PHE A 129 7.05 -0.96 -4.83
C PHE A 129 6.64 -1.71 -6.10
N THR A 130 6.26 -2.99 -5.98
CA THR A 130 5.67 -3.75 -7.09
C THR A 130 4.35 -3.13 -7.54
N GLY A 131 3.51 -2.66 -6.61
CA GLY A 131 2.27 -1.94 -6.91
C GLY A 131 2.52 -0.70 -7.75
N LEU A 132 3.45 0.15 -7.31
CA LEU A 132 3.88 1.31 -8.07
C LEU A 132 4.39 0.94 -9.48
N LYS A 133 5.15 -0.15 -9.61
CA LYS A 133 5.66 -0.62 -10.90
C LYS A 133 4.54 -0.98 -11.85
N LEU A 134 3.58 -1.77 -11.38
CA LEU A 134 2.44 -2.19 -12.17
C LEU A 134 1.56 -1.01 -12.57
N ILE A 135 1.31 -0.06 -11.65
CA ILE A 135 0.58 1.17 -11.99
C ILE A 135 1.30 1.93 -13.12
N GLY A 136 2.63 1.98 -13.10
CA GLY A 136 3.43 2.60 -14.18
C GLY A 136 3.31 1.86 -15.52
N GLU A 137 3.22 0.54 -15.51
CA GLU A 137 2.95 -0.26 -16.73
C GLU A 137 1.55 0.01 -17.27
N TYR A 138 0.53 0.02 -16.41
CA TYR A 138 -0.86 0.30 -16.79
C TYR A 138 -1.02 1.72 -17.34
N ALA A 139 -0.43 2.72 -16.70
CA ALA A 139 -0.45 4.09 -17.21
C ALA A 139 0.22 4.20 -18.59
N ARG A 140 1.31 3.46 -18.84
CA ARG A 140 1.97 3.43 -20.16
C ARG A 140 1.17 2.73 -21.24
N SER A 141 0.27 1.82 -20.88
CA SER A 141 -0.63 1.19 -21.85
C SER A 141 -1.69 2.18 -22.40
N GLY A 142 -1.94 3.27 -21.67
CA GLY A 142 -2.95 4.28 -22.01
C GLY A 142 -4.33 4.03 -21.38
N ASP A 143 -4.54 2.86 -20.78
CA ASP A 143 -5.84 2.45 -20.19
C ASP A 143 -6.03 2.93 -18.74
N THR A 144 -5.06 3.65 -18.18
CA THR A 144 -5.10 4.10 -16.78
C THR A 144 -4.61 5.54 -16.70
N ARG A 145 -5.55 6.47 -16.51
CA ARG A 145 -5.25 7.86 -16.20
C ARG A 145 -5.03 8.05 -14.71
N ARG A 146 -5.90 7.50 -13.87
CA ARG A 146 -5.82 7.65 -12.41
C ARG A 146 -5.78 6.29 -11.72
N ALA A 147 -4.83 6.15 -10.80
CA ALA A 147 -4.67 4.95 -10.01
C ALA A 147 -4.59 5.26 -8.52
N VAL A 148 -5.02 4.33 -7.69
CA VAL A 148 -4.86 4.36 -6.24
C VAL A 148 -4.03 3.16 -5.81
N LEU A 149 -2.96 3.41 -5.06
CA LEU A 149 -2.24 2.38 -4.31
C LEU A 149 -2.60 2.49 -2.84
N LEU A 150 -3.24 1.45 -2.30
CA LEU A 150 -3.49 1.29 -0.87
C LEU A 150 -2.43 0.36 -0.29
N ILE A 151 -1.78 0.78 0.79
CA ILE A 151 -0.74 0.03 1.49
C ILE A 151 -1.23 -0.15 2.92
N LEU A 152 -1.58 -1.37 3.30
CA LEU A 152 -2.21 -1.67 4.59
C LEU A 152 -1.37 -2.66 5.39
N GLU A 153 -1.31 -2.48 6.69
CA GLU A 153 -0.69 -3.42 7.63
C GLU A 153 -1.54 -3.54 8.90
N GLN A 154 -1.50 -4.70 9.55
CA GLN A 154 -2.20 -4.97 10.81
C GLN A 154 -1.35 -5.84 11.74
N PRO A 155 -1.50 -5.73 13.07
CA PRO A 155 -0.54 -6.29 14.03
C PRO A 155 -0.79 -7.76 14.36
N THR A 156 -1.63 -8.46 13.58
CA THR A 156 -2.18 -9.75 14.00
C THR A 156 -1.98 -10.84 12.96
N LEU A 157 -1.31 -11.92 13.37
CA LEU A 157 -1.24 -13.20 12.68
C LEU A 157 -1.65 -14.29 13.68
N PRO A 158 -2.76 -15.04 13.47
CA PRO A 158 -3.37 -15.84 14.52
C PRO A 158 -2.72 -17.24 14.65
N TYR A 159 -1.50 -17.40 14.16
CA TYR A 159 -0.72 -18.64 14.20
C TYR A 159 0.77 -18.35 14.01
N ASP A 160 1.62 -19.29 14.44
CA ASP A 160 3.05 -19.26 14.13
C ASP A 160 3.30 -19.88 12.75
N PRO A 161 3.81 -19.13 11.76
CA PRO A 161 4.09 -19.64 10.42
C PRO A 161 5.38 -20.47 10.35
N GLY A 162 6.14 -20.61 11.45
CA GLY A 162 7.41 -21.35 11.50
C GLY A 162 8.58 -20.63 10.82
N VAL A 163 8.36 -19.39 10.38
CA VAL A 163 9.36 -18.49 9.81
C VAL A 163 9.26 -17.12 10.49
N PRO A 164 10.36 -16.36 10.62
CA PRO A 164 10.29 -15.02 11.17
C PRO A 164 9.33 -14.12 10.37
N VAL A 165 8.41 -13.46 11.07
CA VAL A 165 7.50 -12.44 10.53
C VAL A 165 7.58 -11.22 11.41
N THR A 166 7.79 -10.05 10.81
CA THR A 166 7.77 -8.77 11.50
C THR A 166 6.34 -8.23 11.49
N LEU A 167 5.65 -8.26 12.63
CA LEU A 167 4.32 -7.68 12.76
C LEU A 167 4.43 -6.18 13.08
N PRO A 168 3.59 -5.31 12.50
CA PRO A 168 3.54 -3.90 12.87
C PRO A 168 3.03 -3.75 14.32
N ALA A 169 3.32 -2.62 14.94
CA ALA A 169 2.87 -2.34 16.31
C ALA A 169 1.37 -2.04 16.41
N ALA A 170 0.75 -1.55 15.32
CA ALA A 170 -0.66 -1.19 15.24
C ALA A 170 -1.17 -1.30 13.79
N ALA A 171 -2.49 -1.27 13.60
CA ALA A 171 -3.07 -1.20 12.27
C ALA A 171 -2.88 0.19 11.65
N ALA A 172 -2.29 0.24 10.45
CA ALA A 172 -1.98 1.47 9.75
C ALA A 172 -2.21 1.31 8.25
N GLY A 173 -2.47 2.44 7.59
CA GLY A 173 -2.58 2.42 6.14
C GLY A 173 -2.22 3.74 5.46
N VAL A 174 -1.74 3.62 4.23
CA VAL A 174 -1.37 4.74 3.36
C VAL A 174 -2.10 4.58 2.02
N ALA A 175 -2.63 5.67 1.49
CA ALA A 175 -3.21 5.76 0.16
C ALA A 175 -2.41 6.76 -0.69
N LEU A 176 -1.97 6.32 -1.86
CA LEU A 176 -1.33 7.16 -2.88
C LEU A 176 -2.27 7.28 -4.09
N VAL A 177 -2.68 8.50 -4.42
CA VAL A 177 -3.44 8.79 -5.64
C VAL A 177 -2.45 9.25 -6.70
N LEU A 178 -2.33 8.47 -7.77
CA LEU A 178 -1.38 8.66 -8.86
C LEU A 178 -2.12 8.99 -10.14
N GLU A 179 -1.58 9.88 -10.95
CA GLU A 179 -2.16 10.29 -12.23
C GLU A 179 -1.10 10.23 -13.34
N ALA A 180 -1.45 9.60 -14.45
CA ALA A 180 -0.67 9.66 -15.67
C ALA A 180 -0.73 11.08 -16.26
N PRO A 181 0.35 11.55 -16.91
CA PRO A 181 0.33 12.84 -17.57
C PRO A 181 -0.66 12.79 -18.73
N GLU A 182 -1.40 13.88 -18.95
CA GLU A 182 -2.30 13.96 -20.09
C GLU A 182 -1.49 13.74 -21.37
N SER A 183 -1.79 12.68 -22.10
CA SER A 183 -1.36 12.58 -23.50
C SER A 183 -1.99 13.78 -24.21
N HIS A 184 -1.20 14.65 -24.84
CA HIS A 184 -1.69 15.78 -25.63
C HIS A 184 -2.66 15.33 -26.73
N VAL A 185 -3.93 15.13 -26.38
CA VAL A 185 -5.05 15.16 -27.29
C VAL A 185 -5.52 16.61 -27.30
N ARG A 186 -5.58 17.18 -28.50
CA ARG A 186 -5.78 18.60 -28.79
C ARG A 186 -6.77 19.28 -27.83
N ALA A 187 -6.33 20.43 -27.33
CA ALA A 187 -7.08 21.37 -26.52
C ALA A 187 -8.49 21.62 -27.09
N ASP A 188 -9.50 21.47 -26.25
CA ASP A 188 -10.54 22.47 -26.11
C ASP A 188 -10.61 22.82 -24.61
N ALA A 189 -10.49 24.11 -24.34
CA ALA A 189 -10.27 24.68 -23.03
C ALA A 189 -11.57 24.75 -22.24
N ASP A 190 -11.55 24.23 -21.01
CA ASP A 190 -12.24 24.83 -19.88
C ASP A 190 -11.36 24.59 -18.64
N ALA A 191 -10.65 25.64 -18.27
CA ALA A 191 -9.77 25.64 -17.09
C ALA A 191 -10.64 25.90 -15.85
N ASP A 192 -10.84 24.86 -15.05
CA ASP A 192 -11.33 25.02 -13.69
C ASP A 192 -10.12 25.09 -12.74
N MET A 193 -10.01 26.21 -12.03
CA MET A 193 -8.99 26.41 -11.00
C MET A 193 -9.42 25.66 -9.74
N ASP A 194 -8.70 24.61 -9.39
CA ASP A 194 -8.86 23.95 -8.10
C ASP A 194 -7.66 24.28 -7.20
N THR A 195 -7.94 24.95 -6.09
CA THR A 195 -6.98 25.23 -5.02
C THR A 195 -6.84 23.97 -4.17
N ASP A 196 -5.89 23.11 -4.52
CA ASP A 196 -5.51 21.93 -3.75
C ASP A 196 -3.98 21.91 -3.66
N VAL A 197 -3.44 21.56 -2.48
CA VAL A 197 -2.02 21.66 -2.10
C VAL A 197 -1.10 21.28 -3.26
N ASP A 198 -0.16 22.17 -3.64
CA ASP A 198 0.83 21.99 -4.72
C ASP A 198 1.53 20.63 -4.61
N ALA A 199 0.93 19.63 -5.23
CA ALA A 199 1.55 18.35 -5.49
C ALA A 199 2.56 18.62 -6.59
N ALA A 200 3.80 18.89 -6.18
CA ALA A 200 4.99 18.83 -7.00
C ALA A 200 4.82 17.71 -8.03
N GLU A 201 5.05 18.00 -9.31
CA GLU A 201 4.78 17.00 -10.33
C GLU A 201 5.87 15.93 -10.31
N LEU A 202 5.65 14.88 -9.52
CA LEU A 202 6.64 13.85 -9.21
C LEU A 202 6.80 12.91 -10.41
N THR A 203 8.01 12.74 -10.95
CA THR A 203 8.29 11.68 -11.95
C THR A 203 8.79 10.43 -11.25
N LEU A 204 7.98 9.36 -11.26
CA LEU A 204 8.35 8.09 -10.64
C LEU A 204 9.40 7.32 -11.45
N ARG A 205 10.57 7.05 -10.86
CA ARG A 205 11.51 6.02 -11.35
C ARG A 205 11.58 4.88 -10.36
N LEU A 206 11.32 3.67 -10.87
CA LEU A 206 11.40 2.44 -10.09
C LEU A 206 12.60 1.64 -10.57
N THR A 207 13.45 1.26 -9.63
CA THR A 207 14.55 0.34 -9.86
C THR A 207 14.57 -0.66 -8.72
N SER A 208 14.75 -1.93 -9.04
CA SER A 208 15.01 -2.98 -8.04
C SER A 208 16.39 -3.55 -8.32
N VAL A 209 17.21 -3.65 -7.28
CA VAL A 209 18.53 -4.29 -7.35
C VAL A 209 18.50 -5.53 -6.48
N SER A 210 18.67 -6.70 -7.08
CA SER A 210 18.87 -7.95 -6.35
C SER A 210 20.27 -7.93 -5.73
N VAL A 211 20.35 -8.23 -4.44
CA VAL A 211 21.63 -8.42 -3.75
C VAL A 211 21.99 -9.89 -3.86
N GLU A 212 23.23 -10.19 -4.24
CA GLU A 212 23.71 -11.57 -4.32
C GLU A 212 23.61 -12.24 -2.93
N PRO A 213 23.09 -13.48 -2.85
CA PRO A 213 22.99 -14.20 -1.58
C PRO A 213 24.37 -14.35 -0.92
N GLY A 214 24.49 -13.92 0.34
CA GLY A 214 25.71 -14.06 1.14
C GLY A 214 26.63 -12.84 1.19
N VAL A 215 26.23 -11.70 0.60
CA VAL A 215 26.86 -10.40 0.87
C VAL A 215 26.46 -9.92 2.28
N ALA A 216 27.36 -9.20 2.95
CA ALA A 216 27.08 -8.50 4.22
C ALA A 216 25.89 -7.54 4.07
N GLU A 217 25.33 -7.07 5.19
CA GLU A 217 24.14 -6.19 5.26
C GLU A 217 24.09 -5.19 4.08
N PRO A 218 22.95 -5.09 3.37
CA PRO A 218 22.85 -4.26 2.18
C PRO A 218 23.16 -2.81 2.54
N GLU A 219 24.09 -2.19 1.83
CA GLU A 219 24.38 -0.77 2.04
C GLU A 219 23.17 0.06 1.58
N PRO A 220 22.75 1.07 2.37
CA PRO A 220 21.70 1.97 1.94
C PRO A 220 22.15 2.73 0.68
N PRO A 221 21.23 2.99 -0.27
CA PRO A 221 21.59 3.67 -1.50
C PRO A 221 22.08 5.09 -1.20
N ARG A 222 23.12 5.51 -1.94
CA ARG A 222 23.60 6.90 -1.91
C ARG A 222 22.80 7.74 -2.88
N ALA A 223 22.19 8.81 -2.39
CA ALA A 223 21.57 9.85 -3.21
C ALA A 223 22.61 10.82 -3.78
N SER A 224 22.27 11.46 -4.90
CA SER A 224 22.94 12.67 -5.37
C SER A 224 22.70 13.85 -4.42
N ASP A 225 23.59 14.84 -4.45
CA ASP A 225 23.42 16.09 -3.71
C ASP A 225 22.05 16.71 -4.00
N GLY A 226 21.31 17.06 -2.94
CA GLY A 226 19.97 17.65 -3.01
C GLY A 226 18.80 16.67 -2.91
N THR A 227 19.02 15.36 -3.11
CA THR A 227 17.97 14.34 -2.96
C THR A 227 17.88 13.85 -1.51
N SER A 228 16.68 13.86 -0.93
CA SER A 228 16.43 13.32 0.41
C SER A 228 16.18 11.81 0.31
N VAL A 229 16.88 11.01 1.12
CA VAL A 229 16.68 9.55 1.16
C VAL A 229 15.79 9.19 2.35
N LEU A 230 14.72 8.45 2.07
CA LEU A 230 13.93 7.75 3.07
C LEU A 230 14.25 6.27 3.04
N LEU A 231 14.68 5.77 4.18
CA LEU A 231 15.03 4.38 4.37
C LEU A 231 13.89 3.68 5.11
N GLY A 232 13.39 2.60 4.53
CA GLY A 232 12.38 1.75 5.14
C GLY A 232 12.94 0.81 6.21
N ALA A 233 12.07 -0.07 6.68
CA ALA A 233 12.37 -0.92 7.83
C ALA A 233 13.47 -1.97 7.55
N GLY A 234 13.72 -2.28 6.28
CA GLY A 234 14.83 -3.15 5.88
C GLY A 234 16.21 -2.52 6.06
N PHE A 235 16.30 -1.18 6.19
CA PHE A 235 17.54 -0.44 6.41
C PHE A 235 17.60 0.25 7.77
N THR A 236 16.45 0.47 8.41
CA THR A 236 16.34 1.09 9.74
C THR A 236 15.44 0.23 10.61
N PRO A 237 15.75 0.00 11.89
CA PRO A 237 14.93 -0.86 12.76
C PRO A 237 13.65 -0.13 13.22
N ASP A 238 12.80 0.30 12.29
CA ASP A 238 11.43 0.76 12.58
C ASP A 238 10.49 -0.45 12.60
N GLU A 239 10.47 -1.12 13.75
CA GLU A 239 9.56 -2.24 14.01
C GLU A 239 8.10 -1.79 14.18
N THR A 240 7.82 -0.48 14.25
CA THR A 240 6.45 0.00 14.47
C THR A 240 5.61 -0.09 13.21
N ARG A 241 6.22 0.16 12.04
CA ARG A 241 5.56 0.19 10.71
C ARG A 241 6.43 -0.47 9.65
N PRO A 242 6.69 -1.79 9.73
CA PRO A 242 7.57 -2.51 8.82
C PRO A 242 7.18 -2.36 7.35
N TYR A 243 5.89 -2.24 7.02
CA TYR A 243 5.43 -2.24 5.62
C TYR A 243 4.91 -0.86 5.18
N THR A 244 4.34 -0.07 6.10
CA THR A 244 3.87 1.29 5.77
C THR A 244 4.88 2.40 6.05
N GLY A 245 5.95 2.17 6.83
CA GLY A 245 6.81 3.21 7.41
C GLY A 245 7.46 4.16 6.40
N VAL A 246 8.09 3.63 5.34
CA VAL A 246 8.73 4.45 4.29
C VAL A 246 7.70 5.34 3.56
N TRP A 247 6.49 4.82 3.35
CA TRP A 247 5.36 5.52 2.73
C TRP A 247 4.71 6.52 3.67
N TRP A 248 4.67 6.19 4.96
CA TRP A 248 4.18 7.05 6.02
C TRP A 248 5.01 8.33 6.06
N GLN A 249 6.34 8.22 6.00
CA GLN A 249 7.26 9.36 6.06
C GLN A 249 7.19 10.25 4.82
N LEU A 250 6.85 9.69 3.65
CA LEU A 250 6.76 10.41 2.37
C LEU A 250 5.95 11.71 2.48
N LEU A 251 4.74 11.68 3.07
CA LEU A 251 3.87 12.86 3.20
C LEU A 251 4.54 14.03 3.95
N GLY A 252 5.39 13.73 4.93
CA GLY A 252 6.11 14.75 5.70
C GLY A 252 7.23 15.44 4.93
N LEU A 253 7.76 14.80 3.88
CA LEU A 253 8.86 15.34 3.08
C LEU A 253 8.41 16.00 1.78
N LEU A 254 7.30 15.56 1.18
CA LEU A 254 6.80 16.14 -0.07
C LEU A 254 6.43 17.62 0.04
N SER A 255 6.15 18.13 1.25
CA SER A 255 5.88 19.55 1.48
C SER A 255 7.15 20.41 1.64
N THR A 256 8.33 19.79 1.71
CA THR A 256 9.59 20.49 2.06
C THR A 256 10.76 20.17 1.13
N ARG A 257 10.61 19.20 0.23
CA ARG A 257 11.68 18.69 -0.63
C ARG A 257 11.18 18.46 -2.04
N ASP A 258 12.02 18.86 -2.99
CA ASP A 258 11.76 18.67 -4.42
C ASP A 258 12.06 17.23 -4.85
N ASP A 259 13.14 16.62 -4.35
CA ASP A 259 13.55 15.26 -4.72
C ASP A 259 13.62 14.32 -3.50
N VAL A 260 12.88 13.21 -3.55
CA VAL A 260 12.81 12.18 -2.51
C VAL A 260 13.06 10.79 -3.12
N LEU A 261 14.08 10.10 -2.63
CA LEU A 261 14.34 8.69 -2.93
C LEU A 261 13.86 7.83 -1.77
N LEU A 262 12.85 6.99 -2.01
CA LEU A 262 12.47 5.92 -1.11
C LEU A 262 13.30 4.69 -1.41
N ALA A 263 13.80 4.05 -0.36
CA ALA A 263 14.51 2.78 -0.45
C ALA A 263 14.09 1.86 0.68
N ASP A 264 13.77 0.62 0.35
CA ASP A 264 13.55 -0.43 1.35
C ASP A 264 14.26 -1.71 0.94
N PHE A 265 14.62 -2.52 1.92
CA PHE A 265 15.23 -3.83 1.72
C PHE A 265 14.24 -4.92 2.15
N GLU A 266 13.94 -5.83 1.22
CA GLU A 266 13.14 -7.00 1.54
C GLU A 266 14.07 -8.18 1.86
N PRO A 267 14.15 -8.60 3.14
CA PRO A 267 15.13 -9.60 3.58
C PRO A 267 14.88 -10.99 2.99
N VAL A 268 13.63 -11.36 2.70
CA VAL A 268 13.32 -12.70 2.17
C VAL A 268 13.76 -12.84 0.71
N SER A 269 13.45 -11.85 -0.12
CA SER A 269 13.87 -11.84 -1.53
C SER A 269 15.27 -11.27 -1.76
N GLN A 270 15.91 -10.76 -0.71
CA GLN A 270 17.22 -10.09 -0.75
C GLN A 270 17.27 -9.00 -1.83
N SER A 271 16.24 -8.16 -1.87
CA SER A 271 16.10 -7.12 -2.89
C SER A 271 16.00 -5.75 -2.28
N VAL A 272 16.77 -4.80 -2.84
CA VAL A 272 16.60 -3.37 -2.56
C VAL A 272 15.60 -2.81 -3.56
N CYS A 273 14.52 -2.26 -3.05
CA CYS A 273 13.47 -1.61 -3.82
C CYS A 273 13.63 -0.09 -3.74
N LEU A 274 13.62 0.58 -4.89
CA LEU A 274 13.80 2.03 -5.00
C LEU A 274 12.59 2.66 -5.69
N ALA A 275 12.10 3.76 -5.12
CA ALA A 275 11.09 4.63 -5.74
C ALA A 275 11.53 6.09 -5.60
N GLU A 276 11.75 6.75 -6.72
CA GLU A 276 12.17 8.15 -6.74
C GLU A 276 11.00 9.05 -7.10
N PHE A 277 10.78 10.10 -6.31
CA PHE A 277 9.79 11.15 -6.51
C PHE A 277 10.54 12.48 -6.70
N ARG A 278 10.30 13.17 -7.82
CA ARG A 278 10.99 14.44 -8.15
C ARG A 278 10.07 15.54 -8.61
N ALA A 279 10.05 16.68 -7.96
CA ALA A 279 9.25 17.83 -8.33
C ALA A 279 9.59 18.25 -9.76
N ARG A 280 8.59 18.61 -10.57
CA ARG A 280 8.89 19.22 -11.86
C ARG A 280 9.62 20.53 -11.64
N THR A 281 10.69 20.68 -12.40
CA THR A 281 11.35 21.94 -12.72
C THR A 281 10.70 22.58 -13.93
#